data_AF-A0A0X8KAW2-F1
#
_entry.id   AF-A0A0X8KAW2-F1
#
_cell.length_a   1.000
_cell.length_b   1.000
_cell.length_c   1.000
_cell.angle_alpha   90.00
_cell.angle_beta   90.00
_cell.angle_gamma   90.00
#
_symmetry.space_group_name_H-M   'P 1'
#
loop_
_entity.id
_entity.type
_entity.pdbx_description
1 polymer ?
#
loop_
_entity_poly.entity_id
_entity_poly.type
_entity_poly.pdbx_seq_one_letter_code
_entity_poly.pdbx_strand_id
1 'polypeptide(L)'
;MEKGNYHQKRNCNIYAAYRGDDYIGEGTLDDIAALAGVNRKTAQWCARPAALRRIEERSKAWDAGGRRLKTRGSLVLVLVEEVDESRTG
;
A
#
# COMPACT_ATOMS: atom_id res chain seq x y z
N MET A 1 5.95 -23.42 29.92
CA MET A 1 6.09 -22.16 29.16
C MET A 1 5.59 -22.42 27.76
N GLU A 2 4.31 -22.15 27.54
CA GLU A 2 3.61 -22.39 26.28
C GLU A 2 4.25 -21.54 25.18
N LYS A 3 4.74 -22.19 24.12
CA LYS A 3 5.24 -21.51 22.93
C LYS A 3 4.01 -20.92 22.24
N GLY A 4 3.64 -19.69 22.60
CA GLY A 4 2.59 -18.95 21.91
C GLY A 4 2.82 -19.06 20.41
N ASN A 5 1.94 -19.77 19.73
CA ASN A 5 1.94 -19.92 18.29
C ASN A 5 1.73 -18.51 17.74
N TYR A 6 2.80 -17.84 17.33
CA TYR A 6 2.72 -16.62 16.55
C TYR A 6 2.12 -17.02 15.20
N HIS A 7 0.81 -17.20 15.15
CA HIS A 7 0.07 -17.10 13.90
C HIS A 7 0.49 -15.75 13.33
N GLN A 8 1.30 -15.76 12.27
CA GLN A 8 1.45 -14.58 11.45
C GLN A 8 0.04 -14.21 11.06
N LYS A 9 -0.55 -13.22 11.75
CA LYS A 9 -1.82 -12.61 11.37
C LYS A 9 -1.66 -12.34 9.89
N ARG A 10 -2.43 -13.06 9.07
CA ARG A 10 -2.51 -12.72 7.67
C ARG A 10 -3.15 -11.35 7.71
N ASN A 11 -2.38 -10.31 7.43
CA ASN A 11 -2.89 -8.97 7.39
C ASN A 11 -3.84 -8.92 6.19
N CYS A 12 -5.09 -9.30 6.41
CA CYS A 12 -6.18 -9.36 5.43
C CYS A 12 -6.77 -7.96 5.18
N ASN A 13 -6.06 -6.92 5.63
CA ASN A 13 -6.40 -5.53 5.39
C ASN A 13 -6.60 -5.28 3.90
N ILE A 14 -7.73 -4.67 3.58
CA ILE A 14 -8.10 -4.28 2.23
C ILE A 14 -7.61 -2.85 2.02
N TYR A 15 -6.89 -2.65 0.93
CA TYR A 15 -6.41 -1.34 0.53
C TYR A 15 -6.99 -0.98 -0.84
N ALA A 16 -7.28 0.31 -1.03
CA ALA A 16 -7.49 0.89 -2.35
C ALA A 16 -6.14 1.34 -2.92
N ALA A 17 -5.86 0.92 -4.14
CA ALA A 17 -4.64 1.25 -4.86
C ALA A 17 -4.88 2.34 -5.89
N TYR A 18 -4.07 3.39 -5.81
CA TYR A 18 -4.05 4.50 -6.76
C TYR A 18 -2.66 4.64 -7.37
N ARG A 19 -2.61 5.10 -8.62
CA ARG A 19 -1.35 5.38 -9.32
C ARG A 19 -1.41 6.76 -9.94
N GLY A 20 -0.76 7.71 -9.29
CA GLY A 20 -1.09 9.11 -9.53
C GLY A 20 -2.53 9.36 -9.10
N ASP A 21 -3.34 9.88 -10.02
CA ASP A 21 -4.77 10.14 -9.84
C ASP A 21 -5.67 8.96 -10.29
N ASP A 22 -5.07 7.92 -10.90
CA ASP A 22 -5.81 6.78 -11.45
C ASP A 22 -6.12 5.74 -10.38
N TYR A 23 -7.38 5.39 -10.20
CA TYR A 23 -7.81 4.25 -9.39
C TYR A 23 -7.49 2.93 -10.12
N ILE A 24 -6.80 2.02 -9.43
CA ILE A 24 -6.40 0.72 -9.99
C ILE A 24 -7.33 -0.40 -9.51
N GLY A 25 -7.76 -0.36 -8.24
CA GLY A 25 -8.56 -1.41 -7.63
C GLY A 25 -8.37 -1.53 -6.13
N GLU A 26 -9.15 -2.40 -5.51
CA GLU A 26 -9.12 -2.72 -4.09
C GLU A 26 -8.75 -4.19 -3.88
N GLY A 27 -8.06 -4.47 -2.77
CA GLY A 27 -7.77 -5.84 -2.37
C GLY A 27 -6.70 -5.92 -1.30
N THR A 28 -6.20 -7.13 -1.08
CA THR A 28 -5.05 -7.35 -0.20
C THR A 28 -3.77 -6.80 -0.85
N LEU A 29 -2.67 -6.75 -0.08
CA LEU A 29 -1.36 -6.38 -0.62
C LEU A 29 -0.92 -7.27 -1.79
N ASP A 30 -1.32 -8.54 -1.80
CA ASP A 30 -1.01 -9.49 -2.86
C ASP A 30 -1.85 -9.21 -4.12
N ASP A 31 -3.14 -8.91 -3.98
CA ASP A 31 -4.01 -8.52 -5.09
C ASP A 31 -3.53 -7.22 -5.74
N ILE A 32 -3.18 -6.23 -4.91
CA ILE A 32 -2.66 -4.94 -5.37
C ILE A 32 -1.30 -5.09 -6.04
N ALA A 33 -0.44 -5.98 -5.54
CA ALA A 33 0.82 -6.27 -6.20
C ALA A 33 0.59 -6.80 -7.63
N ALA A 34 -0.38 -7.69 -7.81
CA ALA A 34 -0.76 -8.20 -9.12
C ALA A 34 -1.36 -7.09 -10.00
N LEU A 35 -2.32 -6.31 -9.48
CA LEU A 35 -2.99 -5.23 -10.21
C LEU A 35 -2.03 -4.12 -10.64
N ALA A 36 -1.13 -3.69 -9.75
CA ALA A 36 -0.17 -2.62 -10.02
C ALA A 36 1.07 -3.10 -10.80
N GLY A 37 1.24 -4.42 -10.96
CA GLY A 37 2.42 -5.04 -11.58
C GLY A 37 3.70 -4.82 -10.78
N VAL A 38 3.61 -4.86 -9.45
CA VAL A 38 4.75 -4.68 -8.53
C VAL A 38 4.97 -5.92 -7.67
N ASN A 39 6.12 -6.01 -7.03
CA ASN A 39 6.35 -7.08 -6.06
C ASN A 39 5.56 -6.80 -4.77
N ARG A 40 5.10 -7.84 -4.09
CA ARG A 40 4.44 -7.77 -2.77
C ARG A 40 5.23 -6.92 -1.76
N LYS A 41 6.56 -7.02 -1.75
CA LYS A 41 7.41 -6.17 -0.88
C LYS A 41 7.26 -4.68 -1.18
N THR A 42 7.05 -4.32 -2.44
CA THR A 42 6.79 -2.93 -2.85
C THR A 42 5.42 -2.47 -2.40
N ALA A 43 4.38 -3.30 -2.56
CA ALA A 43 3.05 -3.00 -2.03
C ALA A 43 3.09 -2.82 -0.50
N GLN A 44 3.76 -3.73 0.22
CA GLN A 44 3.94 -3.63 1.67
C GLN A 44 4.69 -2.35 2.08
N TRP A 45 5.68 -1.93 1.30
CA TRP A 45 6.38 -0.67 1.53
C TRP A 45 5.44 0.52 1.36
N CYS A 46 4.63 0.55 0.30
CA CYS A 46 3.67 1.62 0.02
C CYS A 46 2.61 1.80 1.12
N ALA A 47 2.27 0.73 1.86
CA ALA A 47 1.38 0.80 3.02
C ALA A 47 2.03 1.43 4.27
N ARG A 48 3.34 1.71 4.27
CA ARG A 48 4.04 2.30 5.43
C ARG A 48 3.91 3.82 5.46
N PRO A 49 3.83 4.43 6.65
CA PRO A 49 3.77 5.89 6.80
C PRO A 49 4.99 6.62 6.19
N ALA A 50 6.16 5.98 6.22
CA ALA A 50 7.35 6.52 5.56
C ALA A 50 7.22 6.60 4.04
N ALA A 51 6.50 5.66 3.41
CA ALA A 51 6.26 5.70 1.98
C ALA A 51 5.23 6.78 1.63
N LEU A 52 4.17 6.93 2.42
CA LEU A 52 3.17 7.99 2.25
C LEU A 52 3.83 9.38 2.27
N ARG A 53 4.69 9.66 3.27
CA ARG A 53 5.45 10.93 3.33
C ARG A 53 6.29 11.17 2.08
N ARG A 54 6.96 10.13 1.59
CA ARG A 54 7.82 10.23 0.40
C ARG A 54 7.03 10.45 -0.89
N ILE A 55 5.82 9.91 -0.96
CA ILE A 55 4.91 10.12 -2.09
C ILE A 55 4.34 11.54 -2.05
N GLU A 56 3.93 12.01 -0.87
CA GLU A 56 3.44 13.37 -0.67
C GLU A 56 4.51 14.42 -1.01
N GLU A 57 5.74 14.25 -0.53
CA GLU A 57 6.89 15.12 -0.88
C GLU A 57 7.13 15.15 -2.39
N ARG A 58 6.99 14.00 -3.06
CA ARG A 58 7.13 13.91 -4.51
C ARG A 58 5.98 14.60 -5.24
N SER A 59 4.75 14.53 -4.71
CA SER A 59 3.59 15.27 -5.23
C SER A 59 3.80 16.77 -5.08
N LYS A 60 4.23 17.24 -3.91
CA LYS A 60 4.56 18.66 -3.68
C LYS A 60 5.64 19.17 -4.64
N ALA A 61 6.67 18.35 -4.88
CA ALA A 61 7.70 18.67 -5.87
C ALA A 61 7.14 18.72 -7.31
N TRP A 62 6.13 17.92 -7.63
CA TRP A 62 5.42 17.97 -8.92
C TRP A 62 4.64 19.27 -9.09
N ASP A 63 3.86 19.66 -8.08
CA ASP A 63 3.06 20.88 -8.08
C ASP A 63 3.94 22.14 -8.14
N ALA A 64 5.15 22.09 -7.56
CA ALA A 64 6.14 23.16 -7.62
C ALA A 64 6.91 23.26 -8.94
N GLY A 65 6.56 22.46 -9.96
CA GLY A 65 7.24 22.48 -11.27
C GLY A 65 8.55 21.68 -11.34
N GLY A 66 8.75 20.74 -10.40
CA GLY A 66 9.93 19.87 -10.34
C GLY A 66 10.04 18.90 -11.53
N ARG A 67 11.23 18.31 -11.70
CA ARG A 67 11.60 17.46 -12.84
C ARG A 67 10.60 16.32 -13.06
N ARG A 68 9.97 16.30 -14.24
CA ARG A 68 9.05 15.25 -14.70
C ARG A 68 9.74 13.88 -14.74
N LEU A 69 9.48 12.98 -13.78
CA LEU A 69 9.89 11.58 -13.92
C LEU A 69 9.02 10.93 -14.99
N LYS A 70 9.61 10.26 -15.99
CA LYS A 70 8.91 9.53 -17.07
C LYS A 70 8.14 8.28 -16.57
N THR A 71 7.99 8.10 -15.27
CA THR A 71 7.34 6.93 -14.69
C THR A 71 5.84 7.15 -14.57
N ARG A 72 5.06 6.07 -14.60
CA ARG A 72 3.59 6.02 -14.46
C ARG A 72 3.07 6.50 -13.08
N GLY A 73 3.58 7.58 -12.48
CA GLY A 73 3.16 8.05 -11.15
C GLY A 73 3.58 7.17 -9.96
N SER A 74 3.35 7.66 -8.75
CA SER A 74 3.59 6.94 -7.48
C SER A 74 2.43 6.00 -7.17
N LEU A 75 2.71 4.79 -6.67
CA LEU A 75 1.69 3.88 -6.15
C LEU A 75 1.34 4.27 -4.71
N VAL A 76 0.10 4.69 -4.49
CA VAL A 76 -0.47 5.07 -3.19
C VAL A 76 -1.45 3.99 -2.76
N LEU A 77 -1.34 3.54 -1.52
CA LEU A 77 -2.29 2.61 -0.91
C LEU A 77 -3.02 3.32 0.21
N VAL A 78 -4.35 3.28 0.16
CA VAL A 78 -5.23 3.80 1.20
C VAL A 78 -5.89 2.61 1.87
N LEU A 79 -5.77 2.50 3.20
CA LEU A 79 -6.42 1.44 3.97
C LEU A 79 -7.93 1.68 3.96
N VAL A 80 -8.69 0.70 3.45
CA VAL A 80 -10.15 0.75 3.32
C VAL A 80 -10.81 -0.02 4.45
N GLU A 81 -10.31 -1.23 4.74
CA GLU A 81 -10.85 -2.08 5.79
C GLU A 81 -9.73 -2.73 6.59
N GLU A 82 -9.79 -2.58 7.93
CA GLU A 82 -8.98 -3.36 8.85
C GLU A 82 -9.71 -4.67 9.18
N VAL A 83 -9.32 -5.74 8.51
CA VAL A 83 -9.82 -7.08 8.83
C VAL A 83 -8.96 -7.64 9.96
N ASP A 84 -9.41 -7.41 11.19
CA ASP A 84 -8.80 -8.02 12.37
C ASP A 84 -9.48 -9.36 12.67
N GLU A 85 -8.85 -10.47 12.24
CA GLU A 85 -9.33 -11.84 12.50
C GLU A 85 -9.36 -12.21 14.00
N SER A 86 -8.99 -11.31 14.93
CA SER A 86 -9.03 -11.59 16.38
C SER A 86 -10.42 -11.50 17.00
N ARG A 87 -11.45 -11.10 16.25
CA ARG A 87 -12.82 -10.95 16.79
C ARG A 87 -13.72 -12.18 16.64
N THR A 88 -13.20 -13.25 16.05
CA THR A 88 -13.83 -14.58 16.04
C THR A 88 -12.99 -15.53 16.87
N GLY A 89 -13.18 -15.47 18.18
CA GLY A 89 -12.58 -16.36 19.17
C GLY A 89 -13.22 -16.16 20.53
#